data_AF-A0AA36NAG9-F1
#
_entry.id   AF-A0AA36NAG9-F1
#
_cell.length_a   1.000
_cell.length_b   1.000
_cell.length_c   1.000
_cell.angle_alpha   90.00
_cell.angle_beta   90.00
_cell.angle_gamma   90.00
#
_symmetry.space_group_name_H-M   'P 1'
#
loop_
_entity.id
_entity.type
_entity.pdbx_description
1 polymer ?
#
loop_
_entity_poly.entity_id
_entity_poly.type
_entity_poly.pdbx_seq_one_letter_code
_entity_poly.pdbx_strand_id
1 'polypeptide(L)'
;MEIACESRNRVKDKKYRTIRYDNWDRNWCWIGVKEMCHENLKYPRSWTHYRQEAFKKGMAPDPELTPFDGLTNPEVCDGARHGVPKPFLHNEEAVALDWFQRNVKVYVLNLPKFYNRWDVISARLAELKIYPERVIGVDMQEPGMYQTAKWNGWIPQWFNLNEAQAMAKKPENDMGMILGTVGCAAAHFKAQDAVLRDNPKLGLVLEDDSYLLDDFVVRLWRIVTQELPCDWEVLQLLGRCPFGKCVSEHLARIQPDGNEPENLCHAGVNWGFHGVLYRTERLAEVQKLWQKRVFDAEIPHCLDLDAGRSERA
;
A
#
# COMPACT_ATOMS: atom_id res chain seq x y z
N MET A 1 18.26 10.20 -27.58
CA MET A 1 17.24 9.55 -26.73
C MET A 1 17.86 8.49 -25.86
N GLU A 2 18.75 7.63 -26.40
CA GLU A 2 19.51 6.59 -25.66
C GLU A 2 20.34 7.11 -24.47
N ILE A 3 20.96 8.29 -24.57
CA ILE A 3 21.99 8.71 -23.59
C ILE A 3 21.47 8.94 -22.17
N ALA A 4 20.27 9.50 -21.97
CA ALA A 4 19.79 9.82 -20.61
C ALA A 4 19.45 8.56 -19.82
N CYS A 5 18.71 7.63 -20.44
CA CYS A 5 18.21 6.44 -19.77
C CYS A 5 19.23 5.31 -19.73
N GLU A 6 20.17 5.23 -20.67
CA GLU A 6 21.23 4.20 -20.64
C GLU A 6 22.39 4.54 -19.68
N SER A 7 22.49 5.79 -19.22
CA SER A 7 23.66 6.29 -18.46
C SER A 7 23.85 5.64 -17.09
N ARG A 8 22.84 4.91 -16.56
CA ARG A 8 22.97 4.21 -15.28
C ARG A 8 23.71 2.87 -15.33
N ASN A 9 23.98 2.33 -16.52
CA ASN A 9 24.94 1.23 -16.65
C ASN A 9 26.39 1.65 -16.30
N ARG A 10 26.67 2.94 -16.05
CA ARG A 10 28.04 3.44 -15.81
C ARG A 10 28.26 4.15 -14.47
N VAL A 11 27.21 4.57 -13.76
CA VAL A 11 27.38 5.15 -12.44
C VAL A 11 27.45 4.00 -11.45
N LYS A 12 28.67 3.64 -11.03
CA LYS A 12 28.93 2.77 -9.88
C LYS A 12 28.18 3.34 -8.68
N ASP A 13 26.98 2.86 -8.45
CA ASP A 13 26.18 3.24 -7.31
C ASP A 13 26.92 2.73 -6.06
N LYS A 14 27.61 3.64 -5.36
CA LYS A 14 28.41 3.29 -4.18
C LYS A 14 27.54 2.95 -2.97
N LYS A 15 26.22 3.21 -3.05
CA LYS A 15 25.29 3.04 -1.94
C LYS A 15 24.40 1.81 -2.08
N TYR A 16 24.07 1.43 -3.30
CA TYR A 16 23.49 0.14 -3.63
C TYR A 16 24.61 -0.75 -4.17
N ARG A 17 25.18 -1.62 -3.32
CA ARG A 17 26.09 -2.67 -3.78
C ARG A 17 25.47 -3.27 -5.02
N THR A 18 26.18 -3.19 -6.15
CA THR A 18 25.84 -3.74 -7.46
C THR A 18 25.01 -5.02 -7.35
N ILE A 19 23.70 -4.89 -7.22
CA ILE A 19 22.78 -5.92 -7.68
C ILE A 19 22.98 -5.83 -9.18
N ARG A 20 23.61 -6.86 -9.75
CA ARG A 20 23.78 -6.97 -11.20
C ARG A 20 22.40 -7.12 -11.81
N TYR A 21 21.74 -5.99 -12.04
CA TYR A 21 20.52 -5.90 -12.84
C TYR A 21 20.83 -6.01 -14.35
N ASP A 22 22.07 -6.38 -14.69
CA ASP A 22 22.65 -6.53 -16.03
C ASP A 22 21.83 -7.42 -16.99
N ASN A 23 20.79 -8.11 -16.51
CA ASN A 23 19.99 -9.07 -17.28
C ASN A 23 18.49 -8.75 -17.40
N TRP A 24 18.00 -7.58 -16.93
CA TRP A 24 16.57 -7.25 -17.04
C TRP A 24 16.32 -6.12 -18.03
N ASP A 25 15.39 -6.34 -18.96
CA ASP A 25 14.84 -5.36 -19.91
C ASP A 25 13.98 -4.31 -19.17
N ARG A 26 14.60 -3.59 -18.24
CA ARG A 26 13.98 -2.49 -17.51
C ARG A 26 14.12 -1.19 -18.29
N ASN A 27 13.04 -0.42 -18.32
CA ASN A 27 13.08 0.98 -18.66
C ASN A 27 13.78 1.76 -17.53
N TRP A 28 15.05 2.09 -17.75
CA TRP A 28 15.85 2.85 -16.80
C TRP A 28 15.39 4.29 -16.60
N CYS A 29 14.70 4.90 -17.57
CA CYS A 29 14.05 6.20 -17.34
C CYS A 29 13.02 6.06 -16.21
N TRP A 30 12.24 4.99 -16.23
CA TRP A 30 11.22 4.72 -15.22
C TRP A 30 11.82 4.48 -13.83
N ILE A 31 12.92 3.74 -13.75
CA ILE A 31 13.69 3.56 -12.50
C ILE A 31 14.13 4.92 -11.93
N GLY A 32 14.60 5.85 -12.78
CA GLY A 32 14.97 7.20 -12.37
C GLY A 32 13.80 8.00 -11.78
N VAL A 33 12.62 7.93 -12.39
CA VAL A 33 11.42 8.61 -11.86
C VAL A 33 10.95 7.97 -10.54
N LYS A 34 10.96 6.64 -10.45
CA LYS A 34 10.61 5.91 -9.21
C LYS A 34 11.52 6.27 -8.05
N GLU A 35 12.82 6.40 -8.28
CA GLU A 35 13.76 6.80 -7.25
C GLU A 35 13.40 8.18 -6.69
N MET A 36 12.97 9.13 -7.53
CA MET A 36 12.49 10.43 -7.05
C MET A 36 11.27 10.28 -6.14
N CYS A 37 10.35 9.37 -6.46
CA CYS A 37 9.23 9.10 -5.59
C CYS A 37 9.66 8.44 -4.27
N HIS A 38 10.55 7.45 -4.31
CA HIS A 38 11.04 6.74 -3.13
C HIS A 38 11.85 7.64 -2.19
N GLU A 39 12.67 8.55 -2.71
CA GLU A 39 13.38 9.57 -1.93
C GLU A 39 12.40 10.53 -1.21
N ASN A 40 11.17 10.64 -1.71
CA ASN A 40 10.16 11.59 -1.25
C ASN A 40 8.91 10.91 -0.68
N LEU A 41 9.00 9.66 -0.19
CA LEU A 41 7.83 8.96 0.36
C LEU A 41 7.09 9.79 1.41
N LYS A 42 7.80 10.54 2.26
CA LYS A 42 7.21 11.39 3.32
C LYS A 42 6.49 12.64 2.81
N TYR A 43 6.77 13.06 1.58
CA TYR A 43 6.24 14.27 0.97
C TYR A 43 5.66 13.90 -0.39
N PRO A 44 4.46 13.29 -0.44
CA PRO A 44 3.89 12.82 -1.69
C PRO A 44 3.71 13.98 -2.68
N ARG A 45 4.14 13.75 -3.92
CA ARG A 45 3.99 14.66 -5.06
C ARG A 45 3.35 13.90 -6.21
N SER A 46 2.84 14.63 -7.20
CA SER A 46 2.36 14.06 -8.46
C SER A 46 3.49 13.38 -9.24
N TRP A 47 3.19 12.38 -10.07
CA TRP A 47 4.16 11.82 -11.03
C TRP A 47 4.75 12.88 -11.96
N THR A 48 3.94 13.85 -12.39
CA THR A 48 4.43 14.99 -13.19
C THR A 48 5.61 15.70 -12.53
N HIS A 49 5.54 15.90 -11.20
CA HIS A 49 6.61 16.52 -10.42
C HIS A 49 7.84 15.61 -10.37
N TYR A 50 7.67 14.32 -10.09
CA TYR A 50 8.80 13.38 -10.02
C TYR A 50 9.52 13.22 -11.36
N ARG A 51 8.79 13.27 -12.48
CA ARG A 51 9.37 13.27 -13.83
C ARG A 51 10.23 14.51 -14.08
N GLN A 52 9.75 15.70 -13.70
CA GLN A 52 10.51 16.95 -13.82
C GLN A 52 11.79 16.91 -12.98
N GLU A 53 11.72 16.42 -11.75
CA GLU A 53 12.90 16.28 -10.90
C GLU A 53 13.90 15.24 -11.44
N ALA A 54 13.41 14.10 -11.94
CA ALA A 54 14.25 13.10 -12.59
C ALA A 54 14.94 13.67 -13.85
N PHE A 55 14.23 14.47 -14.65
CA PHE A 55 14.81 15.15 -15.81
C PHE A 55 15.92 16.14 -15.40
N LYS A 56 15.69 16.98 -14.39
CA LYS A 56 16.70 17.91 -13.87
C LYS A 56 17.96 17.19 -13.36
N LYS A 57 17.80 15.97 -12.82
CA LYS A 57 18.92 15.11 -12.39
C LYS A 57 19.55 14.30 -13.54
N GLY A 58 19.07 14.44 -14.78
CA GLY A 58 19.54 13.68 -15.94
C GLY A 58 19.18 12.18 -15.89
N MET A 59 18.20 11.80 -15.08
CA MET A 59 17.75 10.41 -14.88
C MET A 59 16.57 10.02 -15.79
N ALA A 60 15.91 11.00 -16.38
CA ALA A 60 14.77 10.84 -17.28
C ALA A 60 14.88 11.86 -18.43
N PRO A 61 14.26 11.61 -19.60
CA PRO A 61 14.17 12.59 -20.67
C PRO A 61 13.22 13.74 -20.27
N ASP A 62 13.26 14.82 -21.05
CA ASP A 62 12.36 15.96 -20.88
C ASP A 62 10.89 15.49 -20.95
N PRO A 63 10.09 15.76 -19.90
CA PRO A 63 8.72 15.27 -19.85
C PRO A 63 7.80 15.86 -20.93
N GLU A 64 8.13 17.02 -21.50
CA GLU A 64 7.37 17.65 -22.58
C GLU A 64 7.65 17.01 -23.95
N LEU A 65 8.86 16.49 -24.14
CA LEU A 65 9.28 15.87 -25.40
C LEU A 65 9.05 14.36 -25.42
N THR A 66 9.04 13.71 -24.26
CA THR A 66 8.85 12.27 -24.12
C THR A 66 7.89 11.97 -22.96
N PRO A 67 6.58 11.89 -23.23
CA PRO A 67 5.59 11.49 -22.24
C PRO A 67 5.72 10.00 -21.89
N PHE A 68 5.94 9.69 -20.61
CA PHE A 68 5.84 8.34 -20.04
C PHE A 68 5.37 8.45 -18.59
N ASP A 69 4.09 8.19 -18.36
CA ASP A 69 3.43 8.40 -17.08
C ASP A 69 3.23 7.10 -16.31
N GLY A 70 3.39 7.15 -14.99
CA GLY A 70 3.10 6.03 -14.10
C GLY A 70 1.63 5.71 -13.97
N LEU A 71 0.78 6.69 -14.30
CA LEU A 71 -0.66 6.57 -14.30
C LEU A 71 -1.17 6.87 -15.72
N THR A 72 -1.98 5.96 -16.25
CA THR A 72 -2.78 6.24 -17.43
C THR A 72 -3.85 7.29 -17.08
N ASN A 73 -4.00 8.31 -17.93
CA ASN A 73 -4.87 9.48 -17.73
C ASN A 73 -4.50 10.29 -16.48
N PRO A 74 -3.23 10.73 -16.32
CA PRO A 74 -2.76 11.41 -15.11
C PRO A 74 -3.54 12.71 -14.82
N GLU A 75 -4.10 13.36 -15.83
CA GLU A 75 -4.92 14.57 -15.67
C GLU A 75 -6.19 14.38 -14.82
N VAL A 76 -6.63 13.13 -14.64
CA VAL A 76 -7.84 12.77 -13.88
C VAL A 76 -7.57 12.76 -12.37
N CYS A 77 -6.43 12.22 -11.92
CA CYS A 77 -6.17 11.99 -10.49
C CYS A 77 -4.77 12.42 -10.01
N ASP A 78 -3.78 12.58 -10.88
CA ASP A 78 -2.39 12.96 -10.53
C ASP A 78 -2.22 14.49 -10.37
N GLY A 79 -3.25 15.16 -9.86
CA GLY A 79 -3.29 16.61 -9.67
C GLY A 79 -3.32 17.01 -8.20
N ALA A 80 -2.35 17.81 -7.74
CA ALA A 80 -2.30 18.26 -6.34
C ALA A 80 -3.57 18.97 -5.86
N ARG A 81 -4.30 19.64 -6.77
CA ARG A 81 -5.59 20.29 -6.51
C ARG A 81 -6.67 19.33 -6.00
N HIS A 82 -6.59 18.05 -6.36
CA HIS A 82 -7.55 17.02 -5.97
C HIS A 82 -7.37 16.62 -4.51
N GLY A 83 -6.18 16.81 -3.91
CA GLY A 83 -5.96 16.54 -2.49
C GLY A 83 -6.48 17.64 -1.53
N VAL A 84 -6.81 18.82 -2.04
CA VAL A 84 -7.15 20.00 -1.24
C VAL A 84 -8.50 19.82 -0.53
N PRO A 85 -8.63 20.15 0.76
CA PRO A 85 -9.92 20.19 1.43
C PRO A 85 -10.91 21.06 0.67
N LYS A 86 -12.05 20.47 0.32
CA LYS A 86 -13.18 21.21 -0.26
C LYS A 86 -14.12 21.62 0.89
N PRO A 87 -14.71 22.82 0.87
CA PRO A 87 -15.73 23.17 1.85
C PRO A 87 -16.90 22.18 1.71
N PHE A 88 -17.35 21.64 2.84
CA PHE A 88 -18.51 20.76 2.89
C PHE A 88 -19.72 21.56 3.35
N LEU A 89 -20.89 21.25 2.80
CA LEU A 89 -22.13 21.81 3.32
C LEU A 89 -22.41 21.14 4.68
N HIS A 90 -22.93 21.89 5.66
CA HIS A 90 -23.13 21.36 7.01
C HIS A 90 -24.07 20.13 7.04
N ASN A 91 -25.02 20.05 6.11
CA ASN A 91 -25.87 18.87 5.96
C ASN A 91 -25.12 17.63 5.45
N GLU A 92 -24.06 17.81 4.65
CA GLU A 92 -23.23 16.69 4.18
C GLU A 92 -22.45 16.05 5.33
N GLU A 93 -21.94 16.83 6.28
CA GLU A 93 -21.21 16.31 7.44
C GLU A 93 -22.09 15.39 8.29
N ALA A 94 -23.32 15.83 8.59
CA ALA A 94 -24.27 15.05 9.37
C ALA A 94 -24.70 13.76 8.64
N VAL A 95 -24.97 13.86 7.34
CA VAL A 95 -25.34 12.70 6.50
C VAL A 95 -24.17 11.72 6.39
N ALA A 96 -22.96 12.20 6.17
CA ALA A 96 -21.76 11.37 6.07
C ALA A 96 -21.46 10.65 7.39
N LEU A 97 -21.62 11.34 8.53
CA LEU A 97 -21.42 10.75 9.85
C LEU A 97 -22.46 9.65 10.15
N ASP A 98 -23.75 9.90 9.91
CA ASP A 98 -24.80 8.90 10.07
C ASP A 98 -24.56 7.68 9.15
N TRP A 99 -24.19 7.93 7.89
CA TRP A 99 -23.81 6.87 6.97
C TRP A 99 -22.61 6.07 7.49
N PHE A 100 -21.55 6.75 7.95
CA PHE A 100 -20.33 6.10 8.41
C PHE A 100 -20.62 5.18 9.59
N GLN A 101 -21.34 5.67 10.61
CA GLN A 101 -21.69 4.91 11.81
C GLN A 101 -22.53 3.66 11.52
N ARG A 102 -23.36 3.69 10.46
CA ARG A 102 -24.21 2.56 10.08
C ARG A 102 -23.54 1.54 9.16
N ASN A 103 -22.52 1.96 8.41
CA ASN A 103 -21.98 1.15 7.31
C ASN A 103 -20.50 0.75 7.52
N VAL A 104 -19.75 1.48 8.34
CA VAL A 104 -18.30 1.28 8.53
C VAL A 104 -18.01 0.87 9.97
N LYS A 105 -17.26 -0.22 10.15
CA LYS A 105 -16.62 -0.55 11.44
C LYS A 105 -15.11 -0.39 11.30
N VAL A 106 -14.50 0.26 12.29
CA VAL A 106 -13.08 0.62 12.28
C VAL A 106 -12.29 -0.31 13.20
N TYR A 107 -11.16 -0.78 12.70
CA TYR A 107 -10.20 -1.64 13.39
C TYR A 107 -8.84 -0.96 13.34
N VAL A 108 -8.11 -1.01 14.45
CA VAL A 108 -6.77 -0.43 14.53
C VAL A 108 -5.78 -1.51 14.95
N LEU A 109 -4.80 -1.77 14.09
CA LEU A 109 -3.68 -2.66 14.34
C LEU A 109 -2.65 -1.99 15.24
N ASN A 110 -2.35 -2.65 16.35
CA ASN A 110 -1.39 -2.14 17.31
C ASN A 110 -0.73 -3.29 18.07
N LEU A 111 0.59 -3.24 18.27
CA LEU A 111 1.26 -4.20 19.16
C LEU A 111 1.01 -3.80 20.63
N PRO A 112 0.87 -4.77 21.55
CA PRO A 112 0.60 -4.48 22.97
C PRO A 112 1.60 -3.52 23.61
N LYS A 113 2.88 -3.63 23.20
CA LYS A 113 3.99 -2.80 23.70
C LYS A 113 3.95 -1.34 23.26
N PHE A 114 3.11 -0.97 22.31
CA PHE A 114 3.01 0.40 21.76
C PHE A 114 1.76 1.14 22.26
N TYR A 115 1.59 1.23 23.58
CA TYR A 115 0.46 1.92 24.19
C TYR A 115 0.41 3.43 23.85
N ASN A 116 1.56 4.12 23.78
CA ASN A 116 1.60 5.53 23.38
C ASN A 116 1.03 5.77 21.97
N ARG A 117 1.31 4.87 21.01
CA ARG A 117 0.76 4.96 19.64
C ARG A 117 -0.75 4.75 19.65
N TRP A 118 -1.22 3.76 20.43
CA TRP A 118 -2.64 3.52 20.64
C TRP A 118 -3.37 4.73 21.23
N ASP A 119 -2.79 5.39 22.25
CA ASP A 119 -3.41 6.54 22.90
C ASP A 119 -3.56 7.72 21.91
N VAL A 120 -2.52 7.98 21.10
CA VAL A 120 -2.54 9.04 20.07
C VAL A 120 -3.62 8.78 19.03
N ILE A 121 -3.66 7.59 18.42
CA ILE A 121 -4.66 7.29 17.38
C ILE A 121 -6.08 7.22 17.96
N SER A 122 -6.25 6.70 19.18
CA SER A 122 -7.57 6.62 19.83
C SER A 122 -8.12 8.00 20.17
N ALA A 123 -7.28 8.91 20.67
CA ALA A 123 -7.67 10.30 20.90
C ALA A 123 -8.10 10.96 19.60
N ARG A 124 -7.31 10.78 18.52
CA ARG A 124 -7.64 11.34 17.21
C ARG A 124 -8.96 10.78 16.65
N LEU A 125 -9.19 9.47 16.76
CA LEU A 125 -10.44 8.85 16.30
C LEU A 125 -11.64 9.33 17.14
N ALA A 126 -11.48 9.55 18.44
CA ALA A 126 -12.52 10.09 19.30
C ALA A 126 -12.94 11.51 18.90
N GLU A 127 -11.99 12.39 18.51
CA GLU A 127 -12.29 13.72 17.96
C GLU A 127 -13.19 13.63 16.72
N LEU A 128 -12.98 12.62 15.88
CA LEU A 128 -13.77 12.34 14.67
C LEU A 128 -15.04 11.54 14.95
N LYS A 129 -15.37 11.25 16.22
CA LYS A 129 -16.50 10.41 16.65
C LYS A 129 -16.45 8.99 16.07
N ILE A 130 -15.23 8.45 15.92
CA ILE A 130 -14.94 7.09 15.48
C ILE A 130 -14.48 6.28 16.70
N TYR A 131 -15.12 5.14 16.93
CA TYR A 131 -14.80 4.24 18.05
C TYR A 131 -14.22 2.93 17.51
N PRO A 132 -12.88 2.78 17.47
CA PRO A 132 -12.25 1.62 16.85
C PRO A 132 -12.25 0.39 17.76
N GLU A 133 -12.20 -0.80 17.14
CA GLU A 133 -11.78 -2.03 17.79
C GLU A 133 -10.25 -2.16 17.71
N ARG A 134 -9.59 -2.35 18.86
CA ARG A 134 -8.15 -2.63 18.88
C ARG A 134 -7.91 -4.07 18.45
N VAL A 135 -7.21 -4.25 17.34
CA VAL A 135 -6.71 -5.56 16.91
C VAL A 135 -5.26 -5.69 17.32
N ILE A 136 -5.00 -6.59 18.27
CA ILE A 136 -3.64 -6.87 18.73
C ILE A 136 -2.83 -7.46 17.57
N GLY A 137 -1.76 -6.77 17.17
CA GLY A 137 -0.88 -7.22 16.09
C GLY A 137 -0.14 -8.52 16.42
N VAL A 138 0.57 -9.06 15.43
CA VAL A 138 1.25 -10.35 15.53
C VAL A 138 2.76 -10.11 15.63
N ASP A 139 3.30 -10.18 16.86
CA ASP A 139 4.74 -10.03 17.10
C ASP A 139 5.45 -11.36 16.94
N MET A 140 6.09 -11.57 15.80
CA MET A 140 6.79 -12.81 15.48
C MET A 140 8.04 -13.06 16.33
N GLN A 141 8.45 -12.12 17.19
CA GLN A 141 9.50 -12.33 18.18
C GLN A 141 9.00 -13.07 19.43
N GLU A 142 7.69 -13.09 19.66
CA GLU A 142 7.10 -13.77 20.81
C GLU A 142 7.14 -15.30 20.63
N PRO A 143 7.59 -16.06 21.65
CA PRO A 143 7.62 -17.52 21.57
C PRO A 143 6.25 -18.12 21.22
N GLY A 144 6.22 -18.99 20.20
CA GLY A 144 5.00 -19.68 19.76
C GLY A 144 4.05 -18.83 18.89
N MET A 145 4.36 -17.56 18.62
CA MET A 145 3.49 -16.70 17.83
C MET A 145 3.34 -17.19 16.39
N TYR A 146 4.41 -17.70 15.78
CA TYR A 146 4.34 -18.25 14.42
C TYR A 146 3.38 -19.44 14.32
N GLN A 147 3.45 -20.38 15.27
CA GLN A 147 2.54 -21.52 15.34
C GLN A 147 1.11 -21.08 15.64
N THR A 148 0.93 -20.08 16.50
CA THR A 148 -0.39 -19.49 16.80
C THR A 148 -1.00 -18.85 15.56
N ALA A 149 -0.22 -18.07 14.81
CA ALA A 149 -0.68 -17.42 13.58
C ALA A 149 -1.06 -18.47 12.51
N LYS A 150 -0.31 -19.57 12.42
CA LYS A 150 -0.69 -20.72 11.58
C LYS A 150 -2.01 -21.35 12.02
N TRP A 151 -2.13 -21.68 13.30
CA TRP A 151 -3.33 -22.32 13.86
C TRP A 151 -4.59 -21.50 13.60
N ASN A 152 -4.50 -20.18 13.72
CA ASN A 152 -5.61 -19.26 13.49
C ASN A 152 -5.83 -18.92 12.00
N GLY A 153 -5.01 -19.43 11.07
CA GLY A 153 -5.18 -19.18 9.64
C GLY A 153 -4.68 -17.82 9.14
N TRP A 154 -3.99 -17.03 9.98
CA TRP A 154 -3.37 -15.75 9.58
C TRP A 154 -2.10 -15.96 8.76
N ILE A 155 -1.47 -17.13 8.94
CA ILE A 155 -0.40 -17.65 8.10
C ILE A 155 -0.87 -19.00 7.56
N PRO A 156 -0.81 -19.25 6.25
CA PRO A 156 -1.17 -20.54 5.69
C PRO A 156 -0.30 -21.68 6.24
N GLN A 157 -0.91 -22.85 6.45
CA GLN A 157 -0.22 -24.02 7.00
C GLN A 157 0.97 -24.48 6.16
N TRP A 158 0.94 -24.22 4.85
CA TRP A 158 2.00 -24.58 3.91
C TRP A 158 3.18 -23.59 3.91
N PHE A 159 3.03 -22.38 4.44
CA PHE A 159 4.13 -21.39 4.43
C PHE A 159 5.30 -21.86 5.31
N ASN A 160 6.52 -21.70 4.80
CA ASN A 160 7.75 -22.07 5.48
C ASN A 160 8.64 -20.84 5.68
N LEU A 161 8.64 -20.30 6.90
CA LEU A 161 9.42 -19.12 7.26
C LEU A 161 10.93 -19.28 7.03
N ASN A 162 11.49 -20.46 7.27
CA ASN A 162 12.93 -20.69 7.10
C ASN A 162 13.33 -20.65 5.63
N GLU A 163 12.50 -21.24 4.78
CA GLU A 163 12.67 -21.23 3.33
C GLU A 163 12.50 -19.82 2.76
N ALA A 164 11.44 -19.11 3.15
CA ALA A 164 11.23 -17.72 2.77
C ALA A 164 12.40 -16.82 3.20
N GLN A 165 12.94 -17.03 4.41
CA GLN A 165 14.11 -16.28 4.89
C GLN A 165 15.40 -16.63 4.13
N ALA A 166 15.56 -17.88 3.69
CA ALA A 166 16.68 -18.29 2.85
C ALA A 166 16.58 -17.66 1.45
N MET A 167 15.38 -17.64 0.86
CA MET A 167 15.10 -16.95 -0.40
C MET A 167 15.33 -15.45 -0.28
N ALA A 168 14.86 -14.81 0.79
CA ALA A 168 15.04 -13.39 1.07
C ALA A 168 16.53 -12.98 1.08
N LYS A 169 17.39 -13.82 1.64
CA LYS A 169 18.84 -13.56 1.74
C LYS A 169 19.62 -13.79 0.44
N LYS A 170 18.99 -14.34 -0.60
CA LYS A 170 19.67 -14.54 -1.89
C LYS A 170 20.10 -13.18 -2.47
N PRO A 171 21.25 -13.10 -3.17
CA PRO A 171 21.75 -11.85 -3.72
C PRO A 171 20.76 -11.12 -4.65
N GLU A 172 19.87 -11.87 -5.32
CA GLU A 172 18.87 -11.31 -6.22
C GLU A 172 17.73 -10.58 -5.48
N ASN A 173 17.44 -10.98 -4.24
CA ASN A 173 16.41 -10.38 -3.40
C ASN A 173 16.99 -9.35 -2.42
N ASP A 174 18.21 -9.58 -1.92
CA ASP A 174 18.94 -8.70 -0.98
C ASP A 174 18.08 -8.20 0.19
N MET A 175 17.19 -9.06 0.68
CA MET A 175 16.31 -8.74 1.80
C MET A 175 16.98 -9.12 3.12
N GLY A 176 16.74 -8.30 4.15
CA GLY A 176 17.19 -8.56 5.51
C GLY A 176 16.36 -9.65 6.23
N MET A 177 16.21 -9.50 7.54
CA MET A 177 15.33 -10.37 8.31
C MET A 177 13.87 -10.07 7.98
N ILE A 178 13.11 -11.08 7.56
CA ILE A 178 11.71 -10.92 7.11
C ILE A 178 10.68 -11.14 8.22
N LEU A 179 11.13 -11.42 9.45
CA LEU A 179 10.28 -11.76 10.58
C LEU A 179 9.25 -10.66 10.89
N GLY A 180 9.67 -9.39 10.80
CA GLY A 180 8.80 -8.23 10.97
C GLY A 180 7.75 -8.12 9.87
N THR A 181 8.14 -8.34 8.61
CA THR A 181 7.24 -8.31 7.45
C THR A 181 6.18 -9.40 7.54
N VAL A 182 6.58 -10.63 7.89
CA VAL A 182 5.66 -11.76 8.11
C VAL A 182 4.68 -11.47 9.25
N GLY A 183 5.15 -10.81 10.33
CA GLY A 183 4.30 -10.36 11.42
C GLY A 183 3.28 -9.31 11.01
N CYS A 184 3.71 -8.32 10.21
CA CYS A 184 2.83 -7.30 9.65
C CYS A 184 1.74 -7.92 8.77
N ALA A 185 2.13 -8.79 7.83
CA ALA A 185 1.18 -9.49 6.95
C ALA A 185 0.15 -10.30 7.76
N ALA A 186 0.61 -11.11 8.72
CA ALA A 186 -0.27 -11.89 9.58
C ALA A 186 -1.21 -11.01 10.43
N ALA A 187 -0.75 -9.85 10.89
CA ALA A 187 -1.57 -8.91 11.66
C ALA A 187 -2.74 -8.36 10.81
N HIS A 188 -2.49 -8.02 9.55
CA HIS A 188 -3.55 -7.59 8.64
C HIS A 188 -4.53 -8.70 8.33
N PHE A 189 -4.09 -9.94 8.10
CA PHE A 189 -5.01 -11.06 7.94
C PHE A 189 -5.84 -11.34 9.20
N LYS A 190 -5.26 -11.16 10.39
CA LYS A 190 -5.99 -11.19 11.66
C LYS A 190 -7.05 -10.08 11.76
N ALA A 191 -6.75 -8.88 11.30
CA ALA A 191 -7.75 -7.81 11.24
C ALA A 191 -8.88 -8.12 10.24
N GLN A 192 -8.55 -8.73 9.10
CA GLN A 192 -9.56 -9.20 8.14
C GLN A 192 -10.48 -10.26 8.77
N ASP A 193 -9.95 -11.19 9.57
CA ASP A 193 -10.78 -12.15 10.32
C ASP A 193 -11.72 -11.44 11.31
N ALA A 194 -11.26 -10.37 11.97
CA ALA A 194 -12.10 -9.58 12.86
C ALA A 194 -13.24 -8.89 12.07
N VAL A 195 -12.93 -8.34 10.90
CA VAL A 195 -13.95 -7.79 9.98
C VAL A 195 -14.96 -8.86 9.58
N LEU A 196 -14.51 -10.03 9.13
CA LEU A 196 -15.38 -11.13 8.70
C LEU A 196 -16.28 -11.62 9.85
N ARG A 197 -15.72 -11.76 11.06
CA ARG A 197 -16.45 -12.20 12.25
C ARG A 197 -17.57 -11.24 12.62
N ASP A 198 -17.29 -9.93 12.59
CA ASP A 198 -18.27 -8.93 13.00
C ASP A 198 -19.23 -8.54 11.88
N ASN A 199 -18.88 -8.87 10.64
CA ASN A 199 -19.67 -8.70 9.43
C ASN A 199 -20.26 -7.29 9.22
N PRO A 200 -19.48 -6.19 9.35
CA PRO A 200 -19.95 -4.87 8.96
C PRO A 200 -20.14 -4.81 7.44
N LYS A 201 -20.85 -3.82 6.90
CA LYS A 201 -20.89 -3.64 5.43
C LYS A 201 -19.51 -3.32 4.87
N LEU A 202 -18.78 -2.45 5.56
CA LEU A 202 -17.43 -2.05 5.24
C LEU A 202 -16.53 -2.19 6.48
N GLY A 203 -15.37 -2.82 6.32
CA GLY A 203 -14.34 -2.90 7.36
C GLY A 203 -13.20 -1.95 7.04
N LEU A 204 -12.93 -0.98 7.92
CA LEU A 204 -11.77 -0.09 7.79
C LEU A 204 -10.67 -0.54 8.76
N VAL A 205 -9.54 -0.99 8.23
CA VAL A 205 -8.35 -1.35 9.03
C VAL A 205 -7.33 -0.22 8.93
N LEU A 206 -6.88 0.27 10.08
CA LEU A 206 -5.84 1.30 10.21
C LEU A 206 -4.64 0.75 10.97
N GLU A 207 -3.44 1.26 10.68
CA GLU A 207 -2.26 1.08 11.53
C GLU A 207 -2.21 2.19 12.59
N ASP A 208 -1.59 1.90 13.73
CA ASP A 208 -1.48 2.79 14.90
C ASP A 208 -0.55 4.01 14.74
N ASP A 209 0.15 4.15 13.60
CA ASP A 209 0.82 5.39 13.20
C ASP A 209 0.05 6.21 12.15
N SER A 210 -1.19 5.82 11.87
CA SER A 210 -2.07 6.60 11.00
C SER A 210 -2.57 7.85 11.69
N TYR A 211 -2.72 8.93 10.93
CA TYR A 211 -3.35 10.15 11.38
C TYR A 211 -4.39 10.61 10.36
N LEU A 212 -5.68 10.56 10.73
CA LEU A 212 -6.78 10.92 9.85
C LEU A 212 -7.03 12.44 9.87
N LEU A 213 -7.38 13.03 8.74
CA LEU A 213 -7.71 14.45 8.61
C LEU A 213 -9.11 14.76 9.19
N ASP A 214 -9.39 16.03 9.48
CA ASP A 214 -10.65 16.47 10.12
C ASP A 214 -11.89 16.11 9.28
N ASP A 215 -11.73 16.15 7.96
CA ASP A 215 -12.78 15.86 6.99
C ASP A 215 -12.81 14.39 6.52
N PHE A 216 -12.09 13.49 7.22
CA PHE A 216 -11.94 12.09 6.82
C PHE A 216 -13.27 11.39 6.53
N VAL A 217 -14.24 11.52 7.45
CA VAL A 217 -15.54 10.85 7.35
C VAL A 217 -16.29 11.28 6.09
N VAL A 218 -16.30 12.58 5.80
CA VAL A 218 -17.00 13.14 4.64
C VAL A 218 -16.29 12.77 3.33
N ARG A 219 -14.95 12.80 3.32
CA ARG A 219 -14.16 12.33 2.16
C ARG A 219 -14.42 10.86 1.86
N LEU A 220 -14.38 10.00 2.88
CA LEU A 220 -14.63 8.58 2.69
C LEU A 220 -16.04 8.32 2.17
N TRP A 221 -17.04 9.00 2.74
CA TRP A 221 -18.42 8.91 2.27
C TRP A 221 -18.55 9.29 0.78
N ARG A 222 -17.97 10.42 0.35
CA ARG A 222 -18.00 10.83 -1.07
C ARG A 222 -17.29 9.82 -1.97
N ILE A 223 -16.08 9.39 -1.59
CA ILE A 223 -15.31 8.41 -2.37
C ILE A 223 -16.16 7.15 -2.57
N VAL A 224 -16.74 6.61 -1.50
CA VAL A 224 -17.51 5.36 -1.57
C VAL A 224 -18.81 5.50 -2.35
N THR A 225 -19.49 6.64 -2.22
CA THR A 225 -20.84 6.82 -2.81
C THR A 225 -20.83 7.43 -4.20
N GLN A 226 -19.74 8.08 -4.63
CA GLN A 226 -19.70 8.87 -5.86
C GLN A 226 -18.56 8.48 -6.81
N GLU A 227 -17.48 7.88 -6.30
CA GLU A 227 -16.25 7.71 -7.09
C GLU A 227 -15.82 6.25 -7.27
N LEU A 228 -16.04 5.39 -6.27
CA LEU A 228 -15.66 3.99 -6.39
C LEU A 228 -16.41 3.30 -7.53
N PRO A 229 -15.70 2.57 -8.41
CA PRO A 229 -16.34 1.81 -9.47
C PRO A 229 -17.10 0.62 -8.87
N CYS A 230 -18.21 0.19 -9.47
CA CYS A 230 -19.10 -0.83 -8.85
C CYS A 230 -18.43 -2.18 -8.56
N ASP A 231 -17.33 -2.49 -9.25
CA ASP A 231 -16.53 -3.71 -9.15
C ASP A 231 -15.43 -3.63 -8.07
N TRP A 232 -15.40 -2.59 -7.24
CA TRP A 232 -14.39 -2.46 -6.20
C TRP A 232 -14.55 -3.50 -5.07
N GLU A 233 -13.41 -3.99 -4.57
CA GLU A 233 -13.35 -4.94 -3.44
C GLU A 233 -12.53 -4.39 -2.27
N VAL A 234 -11.42 -3.71 -2.59
CA VAL A 234 -10.51 -3.12 -1.61
C VAL A 234 -10.10 -1.71 -2.05
N LEU A 235 -10.09 -0.78 -1.10
CA LEU A 235 -9.60 0.57 -1.30
C LEU A 235 -8.47 0.85 -0.29
N GLN A 236 -7.29 1.16 -0.79
CA GLN A 236 -6.22 1.71 0.03
C GLN A 236 -6.38 3.23 0.13
N LEU A 237 -6.36 3.76 1.35
CA LEU A 237 -6.64 5.17 1.63
C LEU A 237 -5.41 6.07 1.50
N LEU A 238 -4.23 5.48 1.37
CA LEU A 238 -2.98 6.18 1.13
C LEU A 238 -2.17 5.44 0.09
N GLY A 239 -1.94 6.08 -1.05
CA GLY A 239 -1.01 5.60 -2.04
C GLY A 239 0.25 6.46 -2.13
N ARG A 240 1.41 5.82 -2.23
CA ARG A 240 2.69 6.48 -2.51
C ARG A 240 3.34 5.78 -3.69
N CYS A 241 3.70 6.55 -4.70
CA CYS A 241 4.22 6.05 -5.97
C CYS A 241 3.24 5.09 -6.68
N PRO A 242 1.94 5.43 -6.82
CA PRO A 242 0.97 4.52 -7.42
C PRO A 242 1.26 4.29 -8.91
N PHE A 243 1.32 3.04 -9.36
CA PHE A 243 1.36 2.71 -10.79
C PHE A 243 0.01 2.15 -11.25
N GLY A 244 -0.46 2.54 -12.45
CA GLY A 244 -1.67 1.97 -13.04
C GLY A 244 -2.50 3.00 -13.80
N LYS A 245 -3.75 3.19 -13.40
CA LYS A 245 -4.72 4.02 -14.14
C LYS A 245 -5.55 4.90 -13.21
N CYS A 246 -5.65 6.20 -13.51
CA CYS A 246 -6.62 7.06 -12.85
C CYS A 246 -8.05 6.66 -13.24
N VAL A 247 -8.93 6.53 -12.24
CA VAL A 247 -10.33 6.09 -12.40
C VAL A 247 -11.33 7.19 -12.05
N SER A 248 -11.01 8.00 -11.04
CA SER A 248 -11.78 9.18 -10.61
C SER A 248 -10.85 10.24 -10.05
N GLU A 249 -11.41 11.36 -9.61
CA GLU A 249 -10.65 12.50 -9.07
C GLU A 249 -9.66 12.10 -7.96
N HIS A 250 -10.06 11.21 -7.05
CA HIS A 250 -9.25 10.79 -5.91
C HIS A 250 -8.77 9.33 -5.98
N LEU A 251 -9.03 8.62 -7.08
CA LEU A 251 -8.79 7.18 -7.18
C LEU A 251 -7.93 6.83 -8.38
N ALA A 252 -6.93 6.00 -8.13
CA ALA A 252 -6.22 5.22 -9.13
C ALA A 252 -6.47 3.72 -8.89
N ARG A 253 -6.68 2.98 -9.97
CA ARG A 253 -6.63 1.52 -9.98
C ARG A 253 -5.17 1.13 -10.13
N ILE A 254 -4.62 0.53 -9.08
CA ILE A 254 -3.25 0.04 -9.07
C ILE A 254 -3.13 -1.15 -10.02
N GLN A 255 -2.04 -1.21 -10.78
CA GLN A 255 -1.73 -2.30 -11.71
C GLN A 255 -0.32 -2.83 -11.44
N PRO A 256 -0.01 -4.06 -11.90
CA PRO A 256 1.38 -4.51 -11.95
C PRO A 256 2.22 -3.51 -12.72
N ASP A 257 3.35 -3.14 -12.15
CA ASP A 257 4.36 -2.43 -12.91
C ASP A 257 5.14 -3.43 -13.74
N GLY A 258 4.85 -3.43 -15.04
CA GLY A 258 5.54 -4.26 -16.02
C GLY A 258 7.03 -3.97 -16.16
N ASN A 259 7.53 -2.86 -15.60
CA ASN A 259 8.96 -2.59 -15.49
C ASN A 259 9.65 -3.39 -14.37
N GLU A 260 8.88 -3.97 -13.46
CA GLU A 260 9.40 -4.77 -12.36
C GLU A 260 9.07 -6.23 -12.60
N PRO A 261 10.00 -7.15 -12.37
CA PRO A 261 9.75 -8.56 -12.62
C PRO A 261 8.79 -9.14 -11.58
N GLU A 262 8.07 -10.19 -11.98
CA GLU A 262 7.08 -10.90 -11.16
C GLU A 262 7.68 -11.49 -9.87
N ASN A 263 8.96 -11.90 -9.90
CA ASN A 263 9.68 -12.40 -8.72
C ASN A 263 10.04 -11.29 -7.71
N LEU A 264 9.82 -10.03 -8.05
CA LEU A 264 9.84 -8.91 -7.11
C LEU A 264 8.42 -8.44 -6.77
N CYS A 265 7.40 -9.24 -7.08
CA CYS A 265 6.00 -8.88 -6.87
C CYS A 265 5.58 -7.58 -7.59
N HIS A 266 6.25 -7.28 -8.70
CA HIS A 266 6.14 -5.98 -9.36
C HIS A 266 6.36 -4.79 -8.41
N ALA A 267 7.29 -4.92 -7.44
CA ALA A 267 7.50 -4.00 -6.33
C ALA A 267 7.46 -2.50 -6.70
N GLY A 268 7.01 -1.67 -5.76
CA GLY A 268 7.05 -0.22 -5.91
C GLY A 268 5.86 0.38 -6.66
N VAL A 269 4.70 -0.27 -6.60
CA VAL A 269 3.46 0.21 -7.25
C VAL A 269 2.43 0.81 -6.33
N ASN A 270 2.58 0.70 -5.00
CA ASN A 270 1.84 1.52 -4.05
C ASN A 270 2.34 1.30 -2.62
N TRP A 271 3.07 2.23 -2.01
CA TRP A 271 3.43 2.13 -0.60
C TRP A 271 2.40 2.86 0.26
N GLY A 272 1.92 2.24 1.34
CA GLY A 272 1.09 2.93 2.31
C GLY A 272 -0.02 2.09 2.91
N PHE A 273 0.23 0.85 3.29
CA PHE A 273 -0.75 -0.03 3.95
C PHE A 273 -1.19 0.43 5.37
N HIS A 274 -1.14 1.74 5.64
CA HIS A 274 -1.58 2.37 6.88
C HIS A 274 -3.10 2.39 7.03
N GLY A 275 -3.86 2.35 5.92
CA GLY A 275 -5.32 2.41 5.96
C GLY A 275 -5.95 1.72 4.76
N VAL A 276 -6.79 0.71 5.03
CA VAL A 276 -7.42 -0.12 4.01
C VAL A 276 -8.89 -0.32 4.33
N LEU A 277 -9.74 0.03 3.38
CA LEU A 277 -11.18 -0.20 3.42
C LEU A 277 -11.51 -1.46 2.61
N TYR A 278 -12.21 -2.39 3.25
CA TYR A 278 -12.65 -3.63 2.66
C TYR A 278 -14.16 -3.63 2.46
N ARG A 279 -14.60 -4.14 1.31
CA ARG A 279 -15.97 -4.55 1.08
C ARG A 279 -16.16 -5.95 1.67
N THR A 280 -16.83 -6.04 2.82
CA THR A 280 -16.85 -7.27 3.64
C THR A 280 -17.37 -8.49 2.89
N GLU A 281 -18.38 -8.33 2.03
CA GLU A 281 -18.95 -9.42 1.23
C GLU A 281 -17.96 -10.08 0.25
N ARG A 282 -16.87 -9.38 -0.12
CA ARG A 282 -15.80 -9.91 -0.99
C ARG A 282 -14.56 -10.33 -0.21
N LEU A 283 -14.46 -9.94 1.07
CA LEU A 283 -13.23 -10.02 1.84
C LEU A 283 -12.70 -11.45 2.00
N ALA A 284 -13.56 -12.46 2.15
CA ALA A 284 -13.10 -13.85 2.26
C ALA A 284 -12.41 -14.35 0.98
N GLU A 285 -12.88 -13.92 -0.20
CA GLU A 285 -12.26 -14.26 -1.48
C GLU A 285 -10.93 -13.52 -1.66
N VAL A 286 -10.93 -12.21 -1.36
CA VAL A 286 -9.73 -11.36 -1.35
C VAL A 286 -8.66 -11.95 -0.43
N GLN A 287 -9.02 -12.30 0.81
CA GLN A 287 -8.09 -12.87 1.80
C GLN A 287 -7.43 -14.14 1.26
N LYS A 288 -8.20 -15.04 0.64
CA LYS A 288 -7.68 -16.28 0.07
C LYS A 288 -6.68 -16.02 -1.07
N LEU A 289 -6.99 -15.11 -1.97
CA LEU A 289 -6.11 -14.74 -3.09
C LEU A 289 -4.82 -14.09 -2.58
N TRP A 290 -4.96 -13.14 -1.66
CA TRP A 290 -3.82 -12.41 -1.09
C TRP A 290 -2.93 -13.30 -0.25
N GLN A 291 -3.46 -14.17 0.62
CA GLN A 291 -2.63 -15.08 1.39
C GLN A 291 -1.76 -15.98 0.50
N LYS A 292 -2.30 -16.43 -0.64
CA LYS A 292 -1.53 -17.23 -1.61
C LYS A 292 -0.34 -16.45 -2.17
N ARG A 293 -0.54 -15.17 -2.53
CA ARG A 293 0.52 -14.34 -3.12
C ARG A 293 1.52 -13.86 -2.08
N VAL A 294 1.02 -13.40 -0.94
CA VAL A 294 1.82 -12.78 0.13
C VAL A 294 2.73 -13.80 0.79
N PHE A 295 2.20 -15.00 1.10
CA PHE A 295 2.98 -16.04 1.75
C PHE A 295 3.67 -16.97 0.76
N ASP A 296 4.06 -16.50 -0.42
CA ASP A 296 4.90 -17.29 -1.33
C ASP A 296 6.36 -17.28 -0.84
N ALA A 297 6.86 -18.44 -0.40
CA ALA A 297 8.22 -18.55 0.11
C ALA A 297 9.28 -18.36 -0.99
N GLU A 298 8.94 -18.59 -2.25
CA GLU A 298 9.85 -18.42 -3.38
C GLU A 298 9.99 -16.95 -3.79
N ILE A 299 9.01 -16.11 -3.44
CA ILE A 299 8.88 -14.72 -3.85
C ILE A 299 8.73 -13.81 -2.61
N PRO A 300 9.78 -13.69 -1.78
CA PRO A 300 9.69 -13.03 -0.47
C PRO A 300 9.36 -11.53 -0.54
N HIS A 301 9.55 -10.88 -1.69
CA HIS A 301 9.13 -9.50 -1.90
C HIS A 301 7.61 -9.31 -1.84
N CYS A 302 6.82 -10.37 -2.06
CA CYS A 302 5.37 -10.32 -1.89
C CYS A 302 4.89 -10.35 -0.44
N LEU A 303 5.78 -10.64 0.53
CA LEU A 303 5.43 -10.61 1.94
C LEU A 303 4.94 -9.24 2.39
N ASP A 304 5.38 -8.18 1.70
CA ASP A 304 4.80 -6.87 1.85
C ASP A 304 3.43 -6.84 1.18
N LEU A 305 2.38 -6.63 1.98
CA LEU A 305 1.00 -6.50 1.51
C LEU A 305 0.86 -5.37 0.50
N ASP A 306 1.72 -4.35 0.54
CA ASP A 306 1.74 -3.31 -0.48
C ASP A 306 2.09 -3.83 -1.88
N ALA A 307 2.98 -4.83 -1.97
CA ALA A 307 3.42 -5.41 -3.24
C ALA A 307 2.55 -6.60 -3.69
N GLY A 308 2.07 -7.43 -2.76
CA GLY A 308 1.34 -8.68 -3.02
C GLY A 308 0.00 -8.58 -3.75
N ARG A 309 -0.49 -7.38 -4.08
CA ARG A 309 -1.86 -7.12 -4.55
C ARG A 309 -2.00 -6.91 -6.05
N SER A 310 -0.90 -6.74 -6.76
CA SER A 310 -0.92 -6.23 -8.13
C SER A 310 -1.53 -7.20 -9.16
N GLU A 311 -1.66 -8.50 -8.86
CA GLU A 311 -1.88 -9.54 -9.90
C GLU A 311 -3.29 -10.14 -9.99
N ARG A 312 -4.36 -9.33 -10.00
CA ARG A 312 -5.80 -9.71 -10.12
C ARG A 312 -6.53 -9.83 -8.77
N ALA A 313 -6.89 -8.69 -8.20
CA ALA A 313 -8.07 -8.53 -7.36
C ALA A 313 -8.95 -7.44 -8.00
#